data_AF-A0A1S2K0N2-F1
#
_entry.id   AF-A0A1S2K0N2-F1
#
_cell.length_a   1.000
_cell.length_b   1.000
_cell.length_c   1.000
_cell.angle_alpha   90.00
_cell.angle_beta   90.00
_cell.angle_gamma   90.00
#
_symmetry.space_group_name_H-M   'P 1'
#
loop_
_entity.id
_entity.type
_entity.pdbx_description
1 polymer ?
#
loop_
_entity_poly.entity_id
_entity_poly.type
_entity_poly.pdbx_seq_one_letter_code
_entity_poly.pdbx_strand_id
1 'polypeptide(L)'
;MIVVWDNASTHHAKALWEFCERNSDWLTIIKLPPYAPALNPVEGVWAHLKKSLANPAPRTIDEPTPLVKNRLRAIQHRPQILNGFIAETGFGLEPP
;
A
#
# COMPACT_ATOMS: atom_id res chain seq x y z
N MET A 1 -9.87 -12.87 1.70
CA MET A 1 -8.85 -11.81 1.56
C MET A 1 -9.49 -10.47 1.88
N ILE A 2 -8.80 -9.61 2.64
CA ILE A 2 -9.29 -8.27 2.98
C ILE A 2 -8.42 -7.25 2.24
N VAL A 3 -9.07 -6.27 1.61
CA VAL A 3 -8.40 -5.12 1.00
C VAL A 3 -8.89 -3.85 1.67
N VAL A 4 -7.95 -3.04 2.13
CA VAL A 4 -8.21 -1.72 2.72
C VAL A 4 -7.97 -0.67 1.65
N TRP A 5 -8.98 0.16 1.37
CA TRP A 5 -8.92 1.21 0.35
C TRP A 5 -8.99 2.60 0.97
N ASP A 6 -8.12 3.48 0.48
CA ASP A 6 -8.30 4.91 0.65
C ASP A 6 -9.41 5.44 -0.27
N ASN A 7 -9.67 6.74 -0.18
CA ASN A 7 -10.74 7.37 -0.93
C ASN A 7 -10.32 7.86 -2.32
N ALA A 8 -9.26 7.31 -2.94
CA ALA A 8 -8.85 7.67 -4.29
C ALA A 8 -10.02 7.51 -5.29
N SER A 9 -10.17 8.45 -6.22
CA SER A 9 -11.29 8.49 -7.18
C SER A 9 -11.39 7.22 -8.03
N THR A 10 -10.26 6.59 -8.33
CA THR A 10 -10.16 5.31 -9.05
C THR A 10 -10.82 4.14 -8.29
N HIS A 11 -10.85 4.18 -6.95
CA HIS A 11 -11.55 3.17 -6.13
C HIS A 11 -13.09 3.28 -6.17
N HIS A 12 -13.61 4.28 -6.88
CA HIS A 12 -15.06 4.44 -7.11
C HIS A 12 -15.48 4.06 -8.54
N ALA A 13 -14.54 3.59 -9.36
CA ALA A 13 -14.86 3.14 -10.72
C ALA A 13 -15.87 1.99 -10.68
N LYS A 14 -16.96 2.13 -11.43
CA LYS A 14 -18.06 1.15 -11.48
C LYS A 14 -17.57 -0.27 -11.78
N ALA A 15 -16.70 -0.41 -12.78
CA ALA A 15 -16.16 -1.72 -13.17
C ALA A 15 -15.38 -2.42 -12.04
N LEU A 16 -14.72 -1.65 -11.18
CA LEU A 16 -13.99 -2.18 -10.02
C LEU A 16 -14.95 -2.64 -8.93
N TRP A 17 -16.02 -1.88 -8.68
CA TRP A 17 -17.07 -2.27 -7.74
C TRP A 17 -17.80 -3.52 -8.17
N GLU A 18 -18.19 -3.62 -9.45
CA GLU A 18 -18.82 -4.83 -9.98
C GLU A 18 -17.88 -6.04 -9.87
N PHE A 19 -16.57 -5.85 -10.04
CA PHE A 19 -15.59 -6.91 -9.80
C PHE A 19 -15.59 -7.34 -8.33
N CYS A 20 -15.60 -6.41 -7.38
CA CYS A 20 -15.64 -6.73 -5.96
C CYS A 20 -16.93 -7.45 -5.56
N GLU A 21 -18.09 -6.99 -6.05
CA GLU A 21 -19.38 -7.61 -5.77
C GLU A 21 -19.45 -9.06 -6.26
N ARG A 22 -18.98 -9.32 -7.48
CA ARG A 22 -18.92 -10.69 -8.05
C ARG A 22 -18.01 -11.64 -7.29
N ASN A 23 -17.06 -11.12 -6.52
CA ASN A 23 -16.06 -11.90 -5.78
C ASN A 23 -16.23 -11.77 -4.27
N SER A 24 -17.42 -11.35 -3.81
CA SER A 24 -17.70 -11.06 -2.40
C SER A 24 -17.66 -12.29 -1.48
N ASP A 25 -17.63 -13.50 -2.06
CA ASP A 25 -17.47 -14.76 -1.34
C ASP A 25 -16.05 -14.94 -0.77
N TRP A 26 -15.02 -14.35 -1.40
CA TRP A 26 -13.63 -14.44 -0.93
C TRP A 26 -12.93 -13.08 -0.76
N LEU A 27 -13.51 -11.98 -1.26
CA LEU A 27 -12.94 -10.64 -1.23
C LEU A 27 -13.79 -9.69 -0.38
N THR A 28 -13.21 -9.18 0.70
CA THR A 28 -13.83 -8.15 1.54
C THR A 28 -13.11 -6.82 1.35
N ILE A 29 -13.87 -5.76 1.05
CA ILE A 29 -13.34 -4.40 0.89
C ILE A 29 -13.69 -3.57 2.13
N ILE A 30 -12.70 -2.96 2.75
CA ILE A 30 -12.86 -1.99 3.85
C ILE A 30 -12.43 -0.63 3.34
N LYS A 31 -13.33 0.36 3.36
CA LYS A 31 -13.01 1.73 2.98
C LYS A 31 -12.58 2.54 4.20
N LEU A 32 -11.46 3.23 4.09
CA LEU A 32 -11.04 4.20 5.09
C LEU A 32 -11.90 5.46 5.03
N PRO A 33 -12.09 6.17 6.16
CA PRO A 33 -12.68 7.50 6.14
C PRO A 33 -11.91 8.45 5.21
N PRO A 34 -12.58 9.44 4.61
CA PRO A 34 -11.90 10.50 3.87
C PRO A 34 -10.81 11.17 4.72
N TYR A 35 -9.68 11.49 4.10
CA TYR A 35 -8.57 12.20 4.74
C TYR A 35 -7.97 11.49 5.97
N ALA A 36 -7.96 10.14 5.99
CA ALA A 36 -7.36 9.35 7.05
C ALA A 36 -6.06 8.64 6.63
N PRO A 37 -4.99 9.36 6.20
CA PRO A 37 -3.74 8.73 5.75
C PRO A 37 -3.04 7.96 6.88
N ALA A 38 -3.23 8.35 8.14
CA ALA A 38 -2.66 7.65 9.29
C ALA A 38 -3.19 6.20 9.45
N LEU A 39 -4.33 5.89 8.82
CA LEU A 39 -4.93 4.55 8.83
C LEU A 39 -4.50 3.70 7.63
N ASN A 40 -3.76 4.28 6.68
CA ASN A 40 -3.36 3.60 5.45
C ASN A 40 -1.88 3.14 5.53
N PRO A 41 -1.60 1.83 5.70
CA PRO A 41 -0.23 1.35 5.89
C PRO A 41 0.66 1.56 4.65
N VAL A 42 0.06 1.79 3.47
CA VAL A 42 0.83 2.11 2.25
C VAL A 42 1.58 3.44 2.39
N GLU A 43 1.10 4.37 3.22
CA GLU A 43 1.79 5.64 3.48
C GLU A 43 3.14 5.41 4.17
N GLY A 44 3.22 4.45 5.10
CA GLY A 44 4.47 4.01 5.72
C GLY A 44 5.43 3.41 4.70
N VAL A 45 4.91 2.58 3.77
CA VAL A 45 5.69 2.04 2.64
C VAL A 45 6.25 3.17 1.78
N TRP A 46 5.43 4.17 1.44
CA TRP A 46 5.87 5.32 0.63
C TRP A 46 6.91 6.17 1.35
N ALA A 47 6.71 6.45 2.64
CA ALA A 47 7.69 7.18 3.44
C ALA A 47 9.03 6.44 3.50
N HIS A 48 9.01 5.13 3.71
CA HIS A 48 10.21 4.29 3.73
C HIS A 48 10.90 4.25 2.36
N LEU A 49 10.14 4.05 1.29
CA LEU A 49 10.65 4.05 -0.08
C LEU A 49 11.34 5.37 -0.41
N LYS A 50 10.67 6.51 -0.17
CA LYS A 50 11.23 7.85 -0.42
C LYS A 50 12.54 8.08 0.33
N LYS A 51 12.63 7.71 1.61
CA LYS A 51 13.87 7.77 2.39
C LYS A 51 14.99 6.93 1.76
N SER A 52 14.67 5.74 1.26
CA SER A 52 15.65 4.85 0.60
C SER A 52 16.14 5.34 -0.77
N LEU A 53 15.44 6.31 -1.36
CA LEU A 53 15.72 6.92 -2.66
C LEU A 53 16.32 8.33 -2.54
N ALA A 54 16.68 8.78 -1.33
CA ALA A 54 17.14 10.15 -1.11
C ALA A 54 18.53 10.47 -1.71
N ASN A 55 19.38 9.45 -1.93
CA ASN A 55 20.75 9.64 -2.40
C ASN A 55 20.95 9.49 -3.93
N PRO A 56 20.20 8.62 -4.63
CA PRO A 56 20.29 8.54 -6.09
C PRO A 56 19.83 9.83 -6.76
N ALA A 57 20.66 10.37 -7.67
CA ALA A 57 20.35 11.52 -8.51
C ALA A 57 20.16 11.06 -9.97
N PRO A 58 19.01 10.45 -10.31
CA PRO A 58 18.73 9.98 -11.66
C PRO A 58 18.75 11.15 -12.65
N ARG A 59 19.37 10.94 -13.81
CA ARG A 59 19.55 11.97 -14.85
C ARG A 59 18.44 11.94 -15.90
N THR A 60 17.63 10.88 -15.91
CA THR A 60 16.49 10.68 -16.81
C THR A 60 15.28 10.15 -16.05
N ILE A 61 14.10 10.26 -16.64
CA ILE A 61 12.85 9.76 -16.05
C ILE A 61 12.75 8.23 -16.01
N ASP A 62 13.59 7.53 -16.79
CA ASP A 62 13.57 6.06 -16.89
C ASP A 62 14.44 5.38 -15.83
N GLU A 63 15.49 6.07 -15.36
CA GLU A 63 16.43 5.60 -14.33
C GLU A 63 15.78 5.26 -12.96
N PRO A 64 14.76 5.97 -12.45
CA PRO A 64 14.12 5.65 -11.18
C PRO A 64 13.34 4.34 -11.19
N THR A 65 12.78 3.93 -12.34
CA THR A 65 11.89 2.77 -12.44
C THR A 65 12.51 1.47 -11.92
N PRO A 66 13.70 1.03 -12.41
CA PRO A 66 14.34 -0.19 -11.89
C PRO A 66 14.71 -0.07 -10.41
N LEU A 67 15.15 1.12 -9.98
CA LEU A 67 15.53 1.36 -8.59
C LEU A 67 14.32 1.25 -7.64
N VAL A 68 13.21 1.89 -7.98
CA VAL A 68 11.94 1.80 -7.23
C VAL A 68 11.47 0.34 -7.17
N LYS A 69 11.45 -0.36 -8.30
CA LYS A 69 11.04 -1.78 -8.37
C LYS A 69 11.91 -2.67 -7.47
N ASN A 70 13.23 -2.45 -7.47
CA ASN A 70 14.15 -3.24 -6.66
C ASN A 70 13.96 -2.97 -5.17
N ARG A 71 13.72 -1.70 -4.77
CA ARG A 71 13.44 -1.35 -3.37
C ARG A 71 12.11 -1.91 -2.89
N LEU A 72 11.05 -1.81 -3.70
CA LEU A 72 9.75 -2.40 -3.39
C LEU A 72 9.84 -3.93 -3.23
N ARG A 73 10.56 -4.63 -4.12
CA ARG A 73 10.81 -6.08 -3.96
C ARG A 73 11.56 -6.42 -2.67
N ALA A 74 12.56 -5.63 -2.31
CA ALA A 74 13.29 -5.84 -1.06
C ALA A 74 12.39 -5.68 0.18
N ILE A 75 11.43 -4.76 0.16
CA ILE A 75 10.41 -4.60 1.22
C ILE A 75 9.45 -5.79 1.22
N GLN A 76 8.99 -6.23 0.04
CA GLN A 76 8.04 -7.35 -0.12
C GLN A 76 8.54 -8.64 0.52
N HIS A 77 9.84 -8.90 0.47
CA HIS A 77 10.45 -10.11 1.06
C HIS A 77 10.79 -9.98 2.56
N ARG A 78 10.32 -8.93 3.25
CA ARG A 78 10.62 -8.66 4.67
C ARG A 78 9.33 -8.50 5.48
N PRO A 79 8.68 -9.60 5.90
CA PRO A 79 7.41 -9.58 6.62
C PRO A 79 7.42 -8.69 7.87
N GLN A 80 8.53 -8.66 8.61
CA GLN A 80 8.68 -7.82 9.79
C GLN A 80 8.57 -6.31 9.50
N ILE A 81 9.03 -5.87 8.32
CA ILE A 81 8.90 -4.46 7.91
C ILE A 81 7.45 -4.17 7.52
N LEU A 82 6.83 -5.08 6.76
CA LEU A 82 5.42 -4.97 6.36
C LEU A 82 4.49 -4.93 7.57
N ASN A 83 4.71 -5.82 8.55
CA ASN A 83 3.95 -5.84 9.80
C ASN A 83 4.17 -4.56 10.61
N GLY A 84 5.37 -3.98 10.58
CA GLY A 84 5.65 -2.69 11.20
C GLY A 84 4.79 -1.56 10.63
N PHE A 85 4.62 -1.49 9.31
CA PHE A 85 3.75 -0.49 8.67
C PHE A 85 2.28 -0.67 9.03
N ILE A 86 1.82 -1.92 9.18
CA ILE A 86 0.46 -2.19 9.64
C ILE A 86 0.31 -1.77 11.10
N ALA A 87 1.27 -2.11 11.96
CA ALA A 87 1.22 -1.75 13.38
C ALA A 87 1.22 -0.23 13.61
N GLU A 88 1.92 0.55 12.78
CA GLU A 88 1.94 2.02 12.84
C GLU A 88 0.56 2.65 12.65
N THR A 89 -0.36 1.98 11.95
CA THR A 89 -1.74 2.46 11.74
C THR A 89 -2.66 2.25 12.94
N GLY A 90 -2.19 1.58 14.01
CA GLY A 90 -3.00 1.19 15.16
C GLY A 90 -3.80 -0.10 14.94
N PHE A 91 -3.75 -0.70 13.74
CA PHE A 91 -4.39 -1.99 13.42
C PHE A 91 -3.43 -3.18 13.60
N GLY A 92 -2.66 -3.19 14.69
CA GLY A 92 -1.73 -4.30 14.98
C GLY A 92 -2.45 -5.65 14.84
N LEU A 93 -1.91 -6.53 14.00
CA LEU A 93 -2.39 -7.90 13.90
C LEU A 93 -1.97 -8.60 15.20
N GLU A 94 -2.89 -8.75 16.15
CA GLU A 94 -2.65 -9.65 17.26
C GLU A 94 -2.47 -11.07 16.72
N PRO A 95 -1.48 -11.82 17.22
CA PRO A 95 -1.41 -13.23 16.89
C PRO A 95 -2.67 -13.94 17.42
N PRO A 96 -3.17 -14.96 16.71
CA PRO A 96 -4.32 -15.75 17.15
C PRO A 96 -4.05 -16.50 18.47
#